data_AF-A0A1G5HSC5-F1
#
_entry.id   AF-A0A1G5HSC5-F1
#
_cell.length_a   1.000
_cell.length_b   1.000
_cell.length_c   1.000
_cell.angle_alpha   90.00
_cell.angle_beta   90.00
_cell.angle_gamma   90.00
#
_symmetry.space_group_name_H-M   'P 1'
#
loop_
_entity.id
_entity.type
_entity.pdbx_description
1 polymer ?
#
loop_
_entity_poly.entity_id
_entity_poly.type
_entity_poly.pdbx_seq_one_letter_code
_entity_poly.pdbx_strand_id
1 'polypeptide(L)'
;MKLKKLKAVAAAGVLLASSPAQAGAFDWLKDINVRAESDPSGFMARVAARFEVEDVRVRAVFSNVERPADAYMVFRLGELVGRPPGYILDRYRAHREKGWGALAKSLGIKPGSREFHALKQGHGLYRHDDEGRRGGKWKHRGPGKGHGNGSGKGRGNGPPFR
;
A
#
# COMPACT_ATOMS: atom_id res chain seq x y z
N MET A 1 -1.83 -47.22 -51.72
CA MET A 1 -0.94 -46.12 -51.26
C MET A 1 -1.35 -45.74 -49.83
N LYS A 2 -0.42 -45.74 -48.88
CA LYS A 2 -0.70 -45.62 -47.43
C LYS A 2 -0.71 -44.15 -47.00
N LEU A 3 -1.84 -43.67 -46.48
CA LEU A 3 -2.00 -42.32 -45.91
C LEU A 3 -1.40 -42.30 -44.50
N LYS A 4 -0.29 -41.55 -44.32
CA LYS A 4 0.36 -41.37 -43.02
C LYS A 4 -0.46 -40.39 -42.18
N LYS A 5 -1.05 -40.88 -41.07
CA LYS A 5 -1.72 -40.04 -40.07
C LYS A 5 -0.65 -39.30 -39.25
N LEU A 6 -0.55 -37.98 -39.40
CA LEU A 6 0.20 -37.13 -38.48
C LEU A 6 -0.61 -37.02 -37.18
N LYS A 7 -0.03 -37.46 -36.06
CA LYS A 7 -0.57 -37.13 -34.73
C LYS A 7 -0.06 -35.72 -34.37
N ALA A 8 -0.97 -34.76 -34.29
CA ALA A 8 -0.69 -33.48 -33.68
C ALA A 8 -0.48 -33.69 -32.17
N VAL A 9 0.75 -33.53 -31.71
CA VAL A 9 1.05 -33.44 -30.27
C VAL A 9 0.77 -32.00 -29.87
N ALA A 10 -0.36 -31.78 -29.20
CA ALA A 10 -0.67 -30.51 -28.56
C ALA A 10 0.25 -30.36 -27.33
N ALA A 11 1.36 -29.65 -27.51
CA ALA A 11 2.17 -29.19 -26.39
C ALA A 11 1.43 -28.04 -25.70
N ALA A 12 0.72 -28.36 -24.62
CA ALA A 12 0.21 -27.37 -23.67
C ALA A 12 1.41 -26.75 -22.93
N GLY A 13 2.07 -25.79 -23.57
CA GLY A 13 3.04 -24.93 -22.92
C GLY A 13 2.31 -24.08 -21.89
N VAL A 14 2.47 -24.41 -20.60
CA VAL A 14 2.10 -23.54 -19.49
C VAL A 14 2.87 -22.23 -19.67
N LEU A 15 2.17 -21.20 -20.13
CA LEU A 15 2.67 -19.83 -20.17
C LEU A 15 2.97 -19.41 -18.73
N LEU A 16 4.25 -19.47 -18.35
CA LEU A 16 4.76 -18.73 -17.20
C LEU A 16 4.56 -17.25 -17.53
N ALA A 17 3.42 -16.69 -17.08
CA ALA A 17 3.16 -15.27 -17.17
C ALA A 17 4.19 -14.54 -16.30
N SER A 18 5.29 -14.13 -16.93
CA SER A 18 6.20 -13.11 -16.40
C SER A 18 5.39 -11.84 -16.19
N SER A 19 4.87 -11.67 -14.98
CA SER A 19 4.08 -10.48 -14.64
C SER A 19 4.99 -9.26 -14.83
N PRO A 20 4.60 -8.31 -15.69
CA PRO A 20 5.37 -7.09 -15.88
C PRO A 20 5.46 -6.35 -14.54
N ALA A 21 6.62 -5.73 -14.35
CA ALA A 21 7.03 -5.05 -13.13
C ALA A 21 5.87 -4.31 -12.45
N GLN A 22 5.73 -4.51 -11.13
CA GLN A 22 4.86 -3.75 -10.22
C GLN A 22 5.26 -2.26 -10.11
N ALA A 23 5.73 -1.64 -11.19
CA ALA A 23 6.38 -0.32 -11.21
C ALA A 23 5.53 0.79 -10.59
N GLY A 24 4.20 0.67 -10.59
CA GLY A 24 3.30 1.64 -9.93
C GLY A 24 2.83 1.28 -8.52
N ALA A 25 3.06 0.06 -8.04
CA ALA A 25 2.52 -0.39 -6.74
C ALA A 25 3.17 0.31 -5.54
N PHE A 26 4.36 0.88 -5.76
CA PHE A 26 5.20 1.49 -4.73
C PHE A 26 5.57 2.94 -5.08
N ASP A 27 4.83 3.60 -5.98
CA ASP A 27 5.11 4.99 -6.37
C ASP A 27 5.04 5.97 -5.19
N TRP A 28 4.22 5.68 -4.17
CA TRP A 28 4.11 6.46 -2.94
C TRP A 28 5.43 6.54 -2.15
N LEU A 29 6.41 5.66 -2.40
CA LEU A 29 7.75 5.76 -1.82
C LEU A 29 8.48 7.04 -2.27
N LYS A 30 8.14 7.58 -3.45
CA LYS A 30 8.68 8.87 -3.94
C LYS A 30 8.27 10.00 -3.00
N ASP A 31 6.99 10.04 -2.60
CA ASP A 31 6.49 11.05 -1.66
C ASP A 31 7.14 10.93 -0.28
N ILE A 32 7.38 9.70 0.18
CA ILE A 32 8.13 9.46 1.42
C ILE A 32 9.54 10.03 1.32
N ASN A 33 10.26 9.77 0.22
CA ASN A 33 11.61 10.28 0.03
C ASN A 33 11.63 11.81 0.05
N VAL A 34 10.74 12.48 -0.69
CA VAL A 34 10.65 13.95 -0.71
C VAL A 34 10.43 14.53 0.69
N ARG A 35 9.48 13.95 1.44
CA ARG A 35 9.19 14.42 2.81
C ARG A 35 10.34 14.13 3.78
N ALA A 36 10.97 12.97 3.66
CA ALA A 36 12.10 12.58 4.48
C ALA A 36 13.35 13.43 4.20
N GLU A 37 13.59 13.80 2.95
CA GLU A 37 14.68 14.70 2.57
C GLU A 37 14.47 16.11 3.11
N SER A 38 13.21 16.56 3.22
CA SER A 38 12.86 17.87 3.79
C SER A 38 12.98 17.92 5.32
N ASP A 39 12.80 16.79 6.00
CA ASP A 39 12.88 16.65 7.47
C ASP A 39 13.38 15.24 7.86
N PRO A 40 14.70 14.99 7.77
CA PRO A 40 15.26 13.66 8.03
C PRO A 40 15.05 13.21 9.47
N SER A 41 15.32 14.08 10.44
CA SER A 41 15.22 13.77 11.87
C SER A 41 13.78 13.50 12.29
N GLY A 42 12.83 14.35 11.86
CA GLY A 42 11.42 14.13 12.17
C GLY A 42 10.85 12.91 11.44
N PHE A 43 11.36 12.57 10.25
CA PHE A 43 11.00 11.31 9.60
C PHE A 43 11.47 10.09 10.39
N MET A 44 12.72 10.08 10.88
CA MET A 44 13.23 8.99 11.72
C MET A 44 12.42 8.84 13.02
N ALA A 45 12.07 9.96 13.68
CA ALA A 45 11.23 9.96 14.87
C ALA A 45 9.81 9.40 14.59
N ARG A 46 9.22 9.75 13.45
CA ARG A 46 7.91 9.17 13.02
C ARG A 46 8.01 7.67 12.77
N VAL A 47 9.11 7.19 12.18
CA VAL A 47 9.35 5.76 11.98
C VAL A 47 9.51 5.05 13.33
N ALA A 48 10.31 5.59 14.25
CA ALA A 48 10.49 5.07 15.60
C ALA A 48 9.14 4.94 16.33
N ALA A 49 8.35 6.02 16.34
CA ALA A 49 7.04 6.05 16.97
C ALA A 49 6.03 5.07 16.33
N ARG A 50 5.98 5.00 14.99
CA ARG A 50 5.01 4.14 14.29
C ARG A 50 5.24 2.66 14.54
N PHE A 51 6.51 2.24 14.60
CA PHE A 51 6.86 0.83 14.78
C PHE A 51 7.20 0.47 16.23
N GLU A 52 7.13 1.44 17.15
CA GLU A 52 7.50 1.28 18.56
C GLU A 52 8.92 0.72 18.71
N VAL A 53 9.86 1.32 17.97
CA VAL A 53 11.26 0.88 17.90
C VAL A 53 12.19 1.97 18.42
N GLU A 54 13.15 1.55 19.25
CA GLU A 54 14.24 2.39 19.75
C GLU A 54 15.00 3.15 18.64
N ASP A 55 15.29 4.43 18.88
CA ASP A 55 15.99 5.32 17.95
C ASP A 55 17.31 4.76 17.43
N VAL A 56 18.08 4.06 18.28
CA VAL A 56 19.35 3.43 17.87
C VAL A 56 19.15 2.39 16.76
N ARG A 57 18.06 1.61 16.83
CA ARG A 57 17.74 0.60 15.81
C ARG A 57 17.22 1.26 14.54
N VAL A 58 16.44 2.33 14.66
CA VAL A 58 16.01 3.14 13.51
C VAL A 58 17.22 3.71 12.79
N ARG A 59 18.12 4.39 13.50
CA ARG A 59 19.38 4.93 12.93
C ARG A 59 20.21 3.85 12.23
N ALA A 60 20.37 2.68 12.86
CA ALA A 60 21.11 1.59 12.26
C ALA A 60 20.53 1.13 10.91
N VAL A 61 19.21 1.05 10.77
CA VAL A 61 18.58 0.71 9.47
C VAL A 61 18.81 1.82 8.46
N PHE A 62 18.60 3.08 8.83
CA PHE A 62 18.80 4.23 7.94
C PHE A 62 20.22 4.35 7.39
N SER A 63 21.24 4.04 8.20
CA SER A 63 22.63 4.05 7.76
C SER A 63 22.98 2.92 6.77
N ASN A 64 22.06 1.99 6.50
CA ASN A 64 22.31 0.77 5.74
C ASN A 64 21.37 0.57 4.54
N VAL A 65 20.59 1.60 4.20
CA VAL A 65 19.71 1.63 3.03
C VAL A 65 20.07 2.78 2.11
N GLU A 66 19.68 2.69 0.84
CA GLU A 66 20.00 3.73 -0.15
C GLU A 66 19.12 4.97 -0.03
N ARG A 67 17.84 4.79 0.33
CA ARG A 67 16.88 5.90 0.44
C ARG A 67 16.08 5.86 1.74
N PRO A 68 15.60 6.99 2.27
CA PRO A 68 14.78 7.01 3.48
C PRO A 68 13.52 6.12 3.39
N ALA A 69 12.87 6.07 2.22
CA ALA A 69 11.71 5.21 2.01
C ALA A 69 12.05 3.71 2.09
N ASP A 70 13.30 3.34 1.78
CA ASP A 70 13.76 1.96 1.90
C ASP A 70 13.86 1.54 3.37
N ALA A 71 14.29 2.44 4.27
CA ALA A 71 14.30 2.19 5.71
C ALA A 71 12.87 1.94 6.21
N TYR A 72 11.91 2.77 5.81
CA TYR A 72 10.50 2.55 6.14
C TYR A 72 10.01 1.18 5.65
N MET A 73 10.39 0.78 4.43
CA MET A 73 10.01 -0.52 3.87
C MET A 73 10.60 -1.71 4.64
N VAL A 74 11.82 -1.57 5.16
CA VAL A 74 12.43 -2.59 6.03
C VAL A 74 11.59 -2.81 7.29
N PHE A 75 11.17 -1.74 7.97
CA PHE A 75 10.30 -1.84 9.15
C PHE A 75 8.90 -2.37 8.80
N ARG A 76 8.29 -1.85 7.73
CA ARG A 76 6.93 -2.25 7.31
C ARG A 76 6.84 -3.72 6.92
N LEU A 77 7.82 -4.23 6.19
CA LEU A 77 7.88 -5.65 5.86
C LEU A 77 8.10 -6.50 7.11
N GLY A 78 8.96 -6.05 8.03
CA GLY A 78 9.19 -6.73 9.32
C GLY A 78 7.90 -6.89 10.12
N GLU A 79 7.11 -5.82 10.24
CA GLU A 79 5.79 -5.80 10.89
C GLU A 79 4.83 -6.81 10.21
N LEU A 80 4.73 -6.79 8.88
CA LEU A 80 3.79 -7.64 8.15
C LEU A 80 4.16 -9.13 8.18
N VAL A 81 5.44 -9.47 8.20
CA VAL A 81 5.92 -10.87 8.17
C VAL A 81 6.30 -11.40 9.55
N GLY A 82 6.20 -10.58 10.61
CA GLY A 82 6.57 -10.95 11.97
C GLY A 82 8.06 -11.24 12.13
N ARG A 83 8.93 -10.48 11.45
CA ARG A 83 10.39 -10.66 11.48
C ARG A 83 11.09 -9.37 11.92
N PRO A 84 12.24 -9.47 12.61
CA PRO A 84 12.96 -8.29 13.05
C PRO A 84 13.49 -7.48 11.84
N PRO A 85 13.60 -6.15 11.96
CA PRO A 85 14.08 -5.29 10.87
C PRO A 85 15.45 -5.71 10.31
N GLY A 86 16.35 -6.22 11.15
CA GLY A 86 17.65 -6.73 10.70
C GLY A 86 17.55 -7.87 9.69
N TYR A 87 16.62 -8.81 9.91
CA TYR A 87 16.38 -9.91 8.97
C TYR A 87 15.92 -9.41 7.60
N ILE A 88 15.09 -8.37 7.58
CA ILE A 88 14.61 -7.76 6.33
C ILE A 88 15.72 -6.96 5.67
N LEU A 89 16.53 -6.23 6.43
CA LEU A 89 17.67 -5.46 5.94
C LEU A 89 18.70 -6.35 5.23
N ASP A 90 19.00 -7.52 5.79
CA ASP A 90 19.92 -8.48 5.17
C ASP A 90 19.39 -9.00 3.83
N ARG A 91 18.08 -9.28 3.75
CA ARG A 91 17.42 -9.68 2.50
C ARG A 91 17.35 -8.54 1.49
N TYR A 92 17.12 -7.30 1.93
CA TYR A 92 17.16 -6.11 1.09
C TYR A 92 18.53 -5.98 0.43
N ARG A 93 19.61 -6.03 1.21
CA ARG A 93 20.98 -5.93 0.67
C ARG A 93 21.26 -6.95 -0.43
N ALA A 94 20.74 -8.17 -0.27
CA ALA A 94 20.93 -9.27 -1.24
C ALA A 94 20.05 -9.19 -2.49
N HIS A 95 18.97 -8.39 -2.51
CA HIS A 95 17.93 -8.46 -3.55
C HIS A 95 17.34 -7.11 -3.98
N ARG A 96 17.91 -5.98 -3.53
CA ARG A 96 17.35 -4.63 -3.75
C ARG A 96 17.18 -4.27 -5.22
N GLU A 97 18.00 -4.83 -6.10
CA GLU A 97 17.93 -4.63 -7.56
C GLU A 97 16.63 -5.15 -8.19
N LYS A 98 15.93 -6.08 -7.51
CA LYS A 98 14.67 -6.66 -7.99
C LYS A 98 13.44 -5.87 -7.52
N GLY A 99 13.65 -4.89 -6.63
CA GLY A 99 12.62 -4.04 -6.06
C GLY A 99 11.76 -4.68 -4.97
N TRP A 100 10.95 -3.84 -4.33
CA TRP A 100 10.20 -4.18 -3.13
C TRP A 100 9.15 -5.28 -3.31
N GLY A 101 8.49 -5.34 -4.46
CA GLY A 101 7.50 -6.38 -4.75
C GLY A 101 8.13 -7.78 -4.81
N ALA A 102 9.34 -7.89 -5.37
CA ALA A 102 10.08 -9.15 -5.43
C ALA A 102 10.58 -9.58 -4.05
N LEU A 103 11.07 -8.64 -3.24
CA LEU A 103 11.45 -8.91 -1.85
C LEU A 103 10.25 -9.33 -1.00
N ALA A 104 9.11 -8.64 -1.11
CA ALA A 104 7.89 -9.04 -0.41
C ALA A 104 7.48 -10.48 -0.78
N LYS A 105 7.54 -10.82 -2.07
CA LYS A 105 7.27 -12.17 -2.55
C LYS A 105 8.25 -13.20 -1.99
N SER A 106 9.55 -12.90 -1.92
CA SER A 106 10.55 -13.82 -1.37
C SER A 106 10.40 -14.03 0.15
N LEU A 107 9.78 -13.07 0.83
CA LEU A 107 9.39 -13.16 2.24
C LEU A 107 8.05 -13.88 2.47
N GLY A 108 7.38 -14.34 1.42
CA GLY A 108 6.12 -15.07 1.49
C GLY A 108 4.85 -14.21 1.33
N ILE A 109 4.97 -12.89 1.14
CA ILE A 109 3.84 -12.02 0.84
C ILE A 109 3.44 -12.23 -0.63
N LYS A 110 2.38 -13.01 -0.85
CA LYS A 110 1.89 -13.32 -2.19
C LYS A 110 1.21 -12.10 -2.83
N PRO A 111 1.43 -11.81 -4.13
CA PRO A 111 0.63 -10.82 -4.83
C PRO A 111 -0.87 -11.07 -4.67
N GLY A 112 -1.63 -10.03 -4.33
CA GLY A 112 -3.08 -10.12 -4.07
C GLY A 112 -3.47 -10.60 -2.67
N SER A 113 -2.50 -10.98 -1.83
CA SER A 113 -2.77 -11.25 -0.40
C SER A 113 -3.16 -9.98 0.35
N ARG A 114 -3.80 -10.16 1.51
CA ARG A 114 -4.14 -9.05 2.41
C ARG A 114 -2.89 -8.26 2.80
N GLU A 115 -1.78 -8.94 3.05
CA GLU A 115 -0.49 -8.37 3.41
C GLU A 115 0.09 -7.57 2.24
N PHE A 116 -0.05 -8.06 1.01
CA PHE A 116 0.38 -7.32 -0.18
C PHE A 116 -0.44 -6.05 -0.40
N HIS A 117 -1.75 -6.12 -0.21
CA HIS A 117 -2.61 -4.94 -0.24
C HIS A 117 -2.28 -3.95 0.89
N ALA A 118 -1.99 -4.44 2.09
CA ALA A 118 -1.58 -3.61 3.23
C ALA A 118 -0.20 -2.97 3.00
N LEU A 119 0.71 -3.64 2.30
CA LEU A 119 2.02 -3.12 1.94
C LEU A 119 1.93 -1.99 0.90
N LYS A 120 1.02 -2.12 -0.08
CA LYS A 120 0.76 -1.06 -1.08
C LYS A 120 0.09 0.18 -0.50
N GLN A 121 -0.61 0.04 0.63
CA GLN A 121 -1.31 1.13 1.29
C GLN A 121 -0.37 2.05 2.11
N GLY A 122 0.88 2.27 1.68
CA GLY A 122 1.97 2.89 2.46
C GLY A 122 1.79 4.32 3.00
N HIS A 123 0.58 4.83 3.06
CA HIS A 123 0.17 6.14 3.58
C HIS A 123 0.13 6.22 5.12
N GLY A 124 0.45 5.15 5.86
CA GLY A 124 0.31 5.10 7.31
C GLY A 124 1.20 6.08 8.09
N LEU A 125 2.32 6.53 7.52
CA LEU A 125 3.29 7.37 8.25
C LEU A 125 2.87 8.84 8.41
N TYR A 126 2.06 9.37 7.48
CA TYR A 126 1.66 10.79 7.45
C TYR A 126 0.13 11.00 7.54
N ARG A 127 -0.64 9.91 7.72
CA ARG A 127 -2.11 9.94 7.63
C ARG A 127 -2.79 10.92 8.60
N HIS A 128 -2.19 11.19 9.75
CA HIS A 128 -2.70 12.17 10.72
C HIS A 128 -2.34 13.63 10.36
N ASP A 129 -1.20 13.87 9.72
CA ASP A 129 -0.78 15.22 9.30
C ASP A 129 -1.57 15.72 8.08
N ASP A 130 -1.93 14.82 7.16
CA ASP A 130 -2.67 15.16 5.94
C ASP A 130 -4.18 15.39 6.20
N GLU A 131 -4.75 14.88 7.31
CA GLU A 131 -6.15 15.12 7.68
C GLU A 131 -6.38 16.55 8.21
N GLY A 132 -5.36 17.15 8.88
CA GLY A 132 -5.39 18.55 9.30
C GLY A 132 -5.21 19.57 8.16
N ARG A 133 -4.66 19.15 7.00
CA ARG A 133 -4.48 20.01 5.82
C ARG A 133 -5.61 19.92 4.79
N ARG A 134 -6.49 18.93 4.90
CA ARG A 134 -7.71 18.80 4.09
C ARG A 134 -8.94 19.27 4.86
N GLY A 135 -8.95 20.53 5.28
CA GLY A 135 -10.17 21.24 5.62
C GLY A 135 -11.09 21.33 4.40
N GLY A 136 -11.95 20.33 4.21
CA GLY A 136 -12.75 20.21 2.99
C GLY A 136 -13.92 19.23 3.12
N LYS A 137 -14.86 19.55 4.01
CA LYS A 137 -16.27 19.13 3.96
C LYS A 137 -16.55 17.62 4.03
N TRP A 138 -16.56 17.09 5.25
CA TRP A 138 -17.30 15.87 5.57
C TRP A 138 -18.81 16.11 5.39
N LYS A 139 -19.37 15.73 4.24
CA LYS A 139 -20.82 15.47 4.13
C LYS A 139 -21.06 14.02 4.52
N HIS A 140 -21.53 13.80 5.75
CA HIS A 140 -22.19 12.56 6.13
C HIS A 140 -23.33 12.28 5.14
N ARG A 141 -23.25 11.18 4.39
CA ARG A 141 -24.40 10.60 3.70
C ARG A 141 -24.49 9.14 4.14
N GLY A 142 -25.31 8.92 5.17
CA GLY A 142 -25.71 7.58 5.58
C GLY A 142 -26.49 6.88 4.45
N PRO A 143 -26.48 5.54 4.40
CA PRO A 143 -27.18 4.79 3.37
C PRO A 143 -28.67 4.65 3.74
N GLY A 144 -29.52 5.43 3.10
CA GLY A 144 -30.98 5.31 3.19
C GLY A 144 -31.56 4.94 1.83
N LYS A 145 -31.78 3.66 1.61
CA LYS A 145 -32.47 3.09 0.45
C LYS A 145 -33.98 3.15 0.72
N GLY A 146 -34.75 3.77 -0.18
CA GLY A 146 -36.21 3.84 -0.07
C GLY A 146 -36.83 4.44 -1.33
N HIS A 147 -37.33 3.55 -2.19
CA HIS A 147 -38.09 3.85 -3.40
C HIS A 147 -39.56 4.13 -3.00
N GLY A 148 -40.21 5.14 -3.58
CA GLY A 148 -41.61 5.43 -3.30
C GLY A 148 -42.11 6.67 -4.05
N ASN A 149 -42.56 6.44 -5.29
CA ASN A 149 -43.25 7.40 -6.13
C ASN A 149 -44.70 7.60 -5.62
N GLY A 150 -45.22 8.83 -5.58
CA GLY A 150 -46.59 9.08 -5.12
C GLY A 150 -46.98 10.56 -5.08
N SER A 151 -47.62 11.01 -6.16
CA SER A 151 -48.20 12.33 -6.42
C SER A 151 -49.30 12.73 -5.43
N GLY A 152 -49.49 14.04 -5.15
CA GLY A 152 -50.78 14.54 -4.64
C GLY A 152 -50.80 15.87 -3.88
N LYS A 153 -51.10 16.97 -4.60
CA LYS A 153 -51.84 18.20 -4.22
C LYS A 153 -52.31 18.40 -2.75
N GLY A 154 -52.12 19.61 -2.22
CA GLY A 154 -52.96 20.15 -1.14
C GLY A 154 -52.57 21.54 -0.64
N ARG A 155 -53.40 22.55 -0.95
CA ARG A 155 -53.31 23.97 -0.53
C ARG A 155 -53.56 24.14 0.98
N GLY A 156 -53.06 25.22 1.58
CA GLY A 156 -53.60 25.72 2.85
C GLY A 156 -52.81 26.87 3.49
N ASN A 157 -53.28 28.09 3.29
CA ASN A 157 -52.88 29.30 4.01
C ASN A 157 -53.29 29.23 5.49
N GLY A 158 -52.47 29.80 6.38
CA GLY A 158 -52.85 30.17 7.75
C GLY A 158 -51.80 31.08 8.41
N PRO A 159 -52.17 32.23 9.02
CA PRO A 159 -51.23 33.23 9.55
C PRO A 159 -50.74 32.88 10.96
N PRO A 160 -49.70 33.57 11.47
CA PRO A 160 -49.07 33.24 12.74
C PRO A 160 -49.87 33.81 13.92
N PHE A 161 -49.86 33.11 15.05
CA PHE A 161 -50.27 33.67 16.33
C PHE A 161 -49.15 33.51 17.37
N ARG A 162 -48.72 34.69 17.83
CA ARG A 162 -48.07 35.10 19.09
C ARG A 162 -46.77 34.45 19.54
#